data_AF-A0AAD9NRN3-F1
#
_entry.id   AF-A0AAD9NRN3-F1
#
_cell.length_a   1.000
_cell.length_b   1.000
_cell.length_c   1.000
_cell.angle_alpha   90.00
_cell.angle_beta   90.00
_cell.angle_gamma   90.00
#
_symmetry.space_group_name_H-M   'P 1'
#
loop_
_entity.id
_entity.type
_entity.pdbx_description
1 polymer ?
#
loop_
_entity_poly.entity_id
_entity_poly.type
_entity_poly.pdbx_seq_one_letter_code
_entity_poly.pdbx_strand_id
1 'polypeptide(L)' 'MFRKDRLGRRGGGVILYIKESIQAYEIKLEKEAECEEAVWCNIVTGKTLTFGVCVSESKHKHGRE' A
#
# COMPACT_ATOMS: atom_id res chain seq x y z
N MET A 1 -12.43 0.07 0.93
CA MET A 1 -11.29 -0.61 1.59
C MET A 1 -10.41 -1.19 0.49
N PHE A 2 -9.11 -0.90 0.50
CA PHE A 2 -8.14 -1.44 -0.44
C PHE A 2 -7.15 -2.32 0.32
N ARG A 3 -6.90 -3.55 -0.14
CA ARG A 3 -6.11 -4.53 0.60
C ARG A 3 -5.24 -5.35 -0.34
N LYS A 4 -3.99 -5.57 0.05
CA LYS A 4 -3.08 -6.53 -0.57
C LYS A 4 -2.49 -7.42 0.52
N ASP A 5 -2.86 -8.69 0.48
CA ASP A 5 -2.33 -9.71 1.39
C ASP A 5 -1.16 -10.43 0.74
N ARG A 6 -0.16 -10.82 1.55
CA ARG A 6 0.92 -11.69 1.08
C ARG A 6 0.45 -13.14 1.08
N LEU A 7 0.35 -13.74 -0.11
CA LEU A 7 0.05 -15.17 -0.24
C LEU A 7 1.20 -16.00 0.38
N GLY A 8 0.88 -16.92 1.28
CA GLY A 8 1.84 -17.91 1.81
C GLY A 8 2.77 -17.44 2.94
N ARG A 9 2.60 -16.22 3.49
CA ARG A 9 3.35 -15.76 4.68
C ARG A 9 2.43 -15.56 5.88
N ARG A 10 2.90 -15.89 7.09
CA ARG A 10 2.22 -15.53 8.35
C ARG A 10 2.51 -14.06 8.66
N GLY A 11 1.50 -13.21 8.49
CA GLY A 11 1.64 -11.76 8.66
C GLY A 11 2.31 -11.08 7.46
N GLY A 12 2.18 -9.76 7.40
CA GLY A 12 2.64 -8.95 6.28
C GLY A 12 1.56 -8.82 5.20
N GLY A 13 1.10 -7.60 5.00
CA GLY A 13 0.03 -7.21 4.10
C GLY A 13 -0.30 -5.76 4.38
N VAL A 14 -0.84 -5.06 3.41
CA VAL A 14 -1.22 -3.65 3.55
C VAL A 14 -2.72 -3.51 3.42
N ILE A 15 -3.29 -2.67 4.28
CA ILE A 15 -4.70 -2.33 4.23
C ILE A 15 -4.86 -0.81 4.35
N LEU A 16 -5.67 -0.26 3.47
CA LEU A 16 -6.05 1.15 3.46
C LEU A 16 -7.57 1.26 3.64
N TYR A 17 -7.96 1.78 4.80
CA TYR A 17 -9.34 2.11 5.10
C TYR A 17 -9.60 3.58 4.77
N ILE A 18 -10.60 3.80 3.93
CA ILE A 18 -11.10 5.13 3.59
C ILE A 18 -12.49 5.24 4.23
N LYS A 19 -12.75 6.38 4.88
CA LYS A 19 -14.07 6.69 5.46
C LYS A 19 -15.12 6.65 4.36
N GLU A 20 -16.27 6.03 4.63
CA GLU A 20 -17.34 5.78 3.64
C GLU A 20 -17.84 7.05 2.92
N SER A 21 -17.79 8.19 3.60
CA SER A 21 -18.18 9.48 3.01
C SER A 21 -17.21 10.03 1.96
N ILE A 22 -16.08 9.37 1.71
CA ILE A 22 -15.04 9.80 0.79
C ILE A 22 -15.06 8.88 -0.44
N GLN A 23 -15.30 9.47 -1.61
CA GLN A 23 -15.20 8.74 -2.87
C GLN A 23 -13.74 8.40 -3.16
N ALA A 24 -13.44 7.11 -3.22
CA ALA A 24 -12.12 6.60 -3.56
C ALA A 24 -12.21 5.36 -4.46
N TYR A 25 -11.21 5.18 -5.32
CA TYR A 25 -11.09 4.01 -6.18
C TYR A 25 -9.64 3.54 -6.28
N GLU A 26 -9.45 2.23 -6.40
CA GLU A 26 -8.13 1.62 -6.51
C GLU A 26 -7.48 1.99 -7.85
N ILE A 27 -6.17 2.18 -7.83
CA ILE A 27 -5.37 2.37 -9.04
C ILE A 27 -4.13 1.47 -9.01
N LYS A 28 -3.58 1.20 -10.19
CA LYS A 28 -2.27 0.57 -10.36
C LYS A 28 -1.30 1.63 -10.86
N LEU A 29 -0.16 1.79 -10.20
CA LEU A 29 0.92 2.63 -10.70
C LEU A 29 1.81 1.80 -11.63
N GLU A 30 2.14 2.34 -12.80
CA GLU A 30 2.97 1.65 -13.81
C GLU A 30 4.44 1.54 -13.38
N LYS A 31 4.92 2.53 -12.60
CA LYS A 31 6.18 2.43 -11.87
C LYS A 31 5.84 1.96 -10.47
N GLU A 32 6.02 0.67 -10.22
CA GLU A 32 6.04 0.17 -8.85
C GLU A 32 7.04 1.03 -8.08
N ALA A 33 6.58 1.70 -7.02
CA ALA A 33 7.49 2.15 -5.98
C ALA A 33 8.33 0.93 -5.56
N GLU A 34 9.53 1.12 -5.02
CA GLU A 34 10.45 0.04 -4.58
C GLU A 34 9.86 -0.91 -3.51
N CYS A 35 8.56 -0.82 -3.24
CA CYS A 35 7.80 -1.68 -2.36
C CYS A 35 6.90 -2.62 -3.16
N GLU A 36 7.29 -3.90 -3.19
CA GLU A 36 6.51 -5.02 -3.78
C GLU A 36 5.08 -5.11 -3.20
N GLU A 37 4.88 -4.62 -1.97
CA GLU A 37 3.63 -4.78 -1.21
C GLU A 37 3.02 -3.42 -0.90
N ALA A 38 2.35 -2.87 -1.92
CA ALA A 38 1.67 -1.59 -1.86
C ALA A 38 0.21 -1.67 -2.34
N VAL A 39 -0.64 -0.83 -1.76
CA VAL A 39 -1.99 -0.50 -2.26
C VAL A 39 -2.03 0.97 -2.60
N TRP A 40 -2.70 1.31 -3.70
CA TRP A 40 -2.85 2.69 -4.18
C TRP A 40 -4.30 3.00 -4.48
N CYS A 41 -4.73 4.20 -4.12
CA CYS A 41 -6.07 4.68 -4.47
C CYS A 41 -6.04 6.16 -4.82
N ASN A 42 -6.99 6.57 -5.66
CA ASN A 42 -7.34 7.96 -5.83
C ASN A 42 -8.50 8.32 -4.90
N ILE A 43 -8.40 9.48 -4.27
CA ILE A 43 -9.46 10.14 -3.52
C ILE A 43 -9.94 11.33 -4.35
N VAL A 44 -11.25 11.47 -4.51
CA VAL A 44 -11.86 12.55 -5.31
C VAL A 44 -12.48 13.57 -4.35
N THR A 45 -11.81 14.71 -4.17
CA THR A 45 -12.28 15.81 -3.30
C THR A 45 -12.08 17.16 -3.99
N GLY A 46 -12.87 17.45 -5.02
CA GLY A 46 -12.73 18.65 -5.87
C GLY A 46 -11.47 18.66 -6.76
N LYS A 47 -10.41 17.96 -6.33
CA LYS A 47 -9.22 17.57 -7.06
C LYS A 47 -8.96 16.09 -6.77
N THR A 48 -8.29 15.41 -7.70
CA THR A 48 -7.88 14.01 -7.51
C THR A 48 -6.56 13.97 -6.75
N LEU A 49 -6.54 13.24 -5.63
CA LEU A 49 -5.35 12.98 -4.82
C LEU A 49 -5.02 11.50 -4.86
N THR A 50 -3.76 11.16 -5.11
CA THR A 50 -3.27 9.78 -5.10
C THR A 50 -2.61 9.46 -3.76
N PHE A 51 -3.06 8.39 -3.12
CA PHE A 51 -2.52 7.88 -1.86
C PHE A 51 -2.03 6.45 -2.02
N GLY A 52 -0.94 6.12 -1.33
CA GLY A 52 -0.39 4.78 -1.29
C GLY A 52 0.05 4.39 0.11
N VAL A 53 -0.15 3.12 0.45
CA VAL A 53 0.41 2.51 1.66
C VAL A 53 1.25 1.33 1.23
N CYS A 54 2.45 1.24 1.78
CA CYS A 54 3.44 0.25 1.41
C CYS A 54 4.22 -0.24 2.65
N VAL A 55 4.71 -1.47 2.63
CA VAL A 55 5.56 -2.04 3.69
C VAL A 55 6.98 -2.22 3.16
N SER A 56 7.92 -1.40 3.64
CA SER A 56 9.34 -1.64 3.39
C SER A 56 9.89 -2.66 4.39
N GLU A 57 10.62 -3.65 3.89
CA GLU A 57 11.37 -4.54 4.78
C GLU A 57 12.65 -3.81 5.21
N SER A 58 12.76 -3.47 6.50
CA SER A 58 14.02 -2.99 7.06
C SER A 58 15.02 -4.14 7.02
N LYS A 59 16.03 -4.05 6.14
CA LYS A 59 17.18 -4.95 6.17
C LYS A 59 18.02 -4.60 7.40
N HIS A 60 17.62 -5.07 8.58
CA HIS A 60 18.57 -5.20 9.68
C HIS A 60 19.63 -6.21 9.22
N LYS A 61 20.78 -5.69 8.76
CA LYS A 61 22.00 -6.48 8.61
C LYS A 61 22.34 -7.02 9.99
N HIS A 62 21.95 -8.26 10.26
CA HIS A 62 22.46 -9.00 11.40
C HIS A 62 23.91 -9.34 11.04
N GLY A 63 24.83 -8.43 11.36
CA GLY A 63 26.26 -8.72 11.39
C GLY A 63 26.47 -9.83 12.41
N ARG A 64 26.75 -11.04 11.94
CA ARG A 64 27.44 -12.04 12.76
C ARG A 64 28.92 -11.78 12.54
N GLU A 65 29.56 -11.22 13.55
CA GLU A 65 30.99 -11.42 13.81
C GLU A 65 31.25 -12.89 14.18
#